data_AF-A0A397E2U6-F1
#
_entry.id   AF-A0A397E2U6-F1
#
_cell.length_a   1.000
_cell.length_b   1.000
_cell.length_c   1.000
_cell.angle_alpha   90.00
_cell.angle_beta   90.00
_cell.angle_gamma   90.00
#
_symmetry.space_group_name_H-M   'P 1'
#
loop_
_entity.id
_entity.type
_entity.pdbx_description
1 polymer ?
#
loop_
_entity_poly.entity_id
_entity_poly.type
_entity_poly.pdbx_seq_one_letter_code
_entity_poly.pdbx_strand_id
1 'polypeptide(L)'
;MEYDPSTMSSIGYSRAHGIKWSTWQRWLQNKDAILESKANKKRLSLGGQGRHELVPFAKDLNAFMNEVREQEHHLTHTHLITYMKTHHQDWLTDYLAAKKTEDRAYHSRMRLCQRFYQRYQFSQRVPCVSKVKQDELRDIHEKYASHFWAKFATTAHVDIINVDETSVYYDMPPGKTLAKVGGSSKVDKSQSTPTA
;
A
#
# COMPACT_ATOMS: atom_id res chain seq x y z
N MET A 1 20.96 -26.65 -14.47
CA MET A 1 20.20 -27.91 -14.58
C MET A 1 20.96 -28.77 -15.58
N GLU A 2 21.66 -29.79 -15.11
CA GLU A 2 22.63 -30.60 -15.87
C GLU A 2 21.95 -31.79 -16.57
N TYR A 3 20.79 -31.57 -17.18
CA TYR A 3 20.17 -32.58 -18.02
C TYR A 3 20.65 -32.39 -19.45
N ASP A 4 21.34 -33.40 -19.96
CA ASP A 4 21.77 -33.48 -21.35
C ASP A 4 20.95 -34.55 -22.09
N PRO A 5 20.10 -34.16 -23.05
CA PRO A 5 19.27 -35.10 -23.80
C PRO A 5 20.06 -36.05 -24.70
N SER A 6 21.36 -35.80 -24.94
CA SER A 6 22.22 -36.67 -25.74
C SER A 6 22.75 -37.89 -24.95
N THR A 7 22.80 -37.80 -23.63
CA THR A 7 23.38 -38.85 -22.76
C THR A 7 22.32 -39.70 -22.05
N MET A 8 21.13 -39.15 -21.79
CA MET A 8 20.06 -39.88 -21.12
C MET A 8 18.68 -39.35 -21.51
N SER A 9 17.68 -40.24 -21.58
CA SER A 9 16.30 -39.84 -21.83
C SER A 9 15.73 -39.02 -20.66
N SER A 10 14.85 -38.07 -20.96
CA SER A 10 14.23 -37.19 -19.96
C SER A 10 13.45 -37.95 -18.89
N ILE A 11 12.77 -39.03 -19.29
CA ILE A 11 12.05 -39.93 -18.39
C ILE A 11 13.04 -40.71 -17.52
N GLY A 12 14.15 -41.17 -18.10
CA GLY A 12 15.24 -41.83 -17.37
C GLY A 12 15.84 -40.93 -16.29
N TYR A 13 16.15 -39.68 -16.65
CA TYR A 13 16.61 -38.66 -15.70
C TYR A 13 15.61 -38.43 -14.57
N SER A 14 14.32 -38.24 -14.90
CA SER A 14 13.27 -38.03 -13.90
C SER A 14 13.19 -39.19 -12.90
N ARG A 15 13.29 -40.44 -13.37
CA ARG A 15 13.24 -41.64 -12.51
C ARG A 15 14.50 -41.77 -11.66
N ALA A 16 15.68 -41.58 -12.24
CA ALA A 16 16.96 -41.67 -11.55
C ALA A 16 17.07 -40.67 -10.39
N HIS A 17 16.48 -39.49 -10.55
CA HIS A 17 16.48 -38.43 -9.52
C HIS A 17 15.24 -38.43 -8.62
N GLY A 18 14.35 -39.43 -8.72
CA GLY A 18 13.14 -39.51 -7.89
C GLY A 18 12.13 -38.38 -8.12
N ILE A 19 12.18 -37.73 -9.28
CA ILE A 19 11.30 -36.61 -9.65
C ILE A 19 10.06 -37.17 -10.34
N LYS A 20 8.86 -36.71 -9.95
CA LYS A 20 7.64 -37.02 -10.69
C LYS A 20 7.74 -36.48 -12.12
N TRP A 21 7.43 -37.32 -13.11
CA TRP A 21 7.51 -36.96 -14.54
C TRP A 21 6.81 -35.64 -14.88
N SER A 22 5.61 -35.41 -14.36
CA SER A 22 4.85 -34.17 -14.59
C SER A 22 5.58 -32.91 -14.08
N THR A 23 6.34 -33.03 -12.99
CA THR A 23 7.12 -31.93 -12.41
C THR A 23 8.37 -31.67 -13.26
N TRP A 24 9.06 -32.73 -13.67
CA TRP A 24 10.23 -32.65 -14.54
C TRP A 24 9.88 -32.05 -15.92
N GLN A 25 8.78 -32.50 -16.53
CA GLN A 25 8.28 -31.96 -17.78
C GLN A 25 7.97 -30.45 -17.68
N ARG A 26 7.33 -30.01 -16.59
CA ARG A 26 7.06 -28.59 -16.34
C ARG A 26 8.33 -27.77 -16.15
N TRP A 27 9.36 -28.33 -15.51
CA TRP A 27 10.65 -27.67 -15.37
C TRP A 27 11.38 -27.52 -16.71
N LEU A 28 11.33 -28.53 -17.57
CA LEU A 28 11.88 -28.43 -18.93
C LEU A 28 11.15 -27.38 -19.77
N GLN A 29 9.82 -27.32 -19.69
CA GLN A 29 9.01 -26.31 -20.39
C GLN A 29 9.32 -24.87 -19.96
N ASN A 30 9.74 -24.68 -18.70
CA ASN A 30 10.08 -23.37 -18.14
C ASN A 30 11.60 -23.21 -17.93
N LYS A 31 12.43 -24.03 -18.57
CA LYS A 31 13.86 -24.14 -18.27
C LYS A 31 14.56 -22.79 -18.38
N ASP A 32 14.35 -22.07 -19.47
CA ASP A 32 15.02 -20.80 -19.73
C ASP A 32 14.58 -19.75 -18.71
N ALA A 33 13.26 -19.65 -18.44
CA ALA A 33 12.73 -18.77 -17.41
C ALA A 33 13.24 -19.09 -15.99
N ILE A 34 13.53 -20.36 -15.68
CA ILE A 34 14.11 -20.78 -14.39
C ILE A 34 15.59 -20.41 -14.32
N LEU A 35 16.35 -20.65 -15.40
CA LEU A 35 17.80 -20.40 -15.43
C LEU A 35 18.15 -18.91 -15.52
N GLU A 36 17.36 -18.13 -16.25
CA GLU A 36 17.56 -16.68 -16.44
C GLU A 36 16.94 -15.84 -15.31
N SER A 37 16.21 -16.47 -14.39
CA SER A 37 15.53 -15.76 -13.31
C SER A 37 16.53 -15.02 -12.41
N LYS A 38 16.40 -13.70 -12.35
CA LYS A 38 17.07 -12.84 -11.36
C LYS A 38 16.34 -12.82 -10.01
N ALA A 39 15.29 -13.63 -9.85
CA ALA A 39 14.52 -13.68 -8.61
C ALA A 39 15.40 -14.18 -7.45
N ASN A 40 15.10 -13.70 -6.25
CA ASN A 40 15.82 -14.13 -5.04
C ASN A 40 15.73 -15.66 -4.89
N LYS A 41 16.89 -16.33 -4.78
CA LYS A 41 17.01 -17.81 -4.70
C LYS A 41 16.25 -18.43 -3.50
N LYS A 42 15.86 -17.64 -2.50
CA LYS A 42 15.00 -18.07 -1.38
C LYS A 42 13.51 -18.15 -1.75
N ARG A 43 13.09 -17.59 -2.90
CA ARG A 43 11.69 -17.62 -3.35
C ARG A 43 11.42 -18.92 -4.09
N LEU A 44 10.36 -19.61 -3.66
CA LEU A 44 9.91 -20.88 -4.24
C LEU A 44 9.21 -20.71 -5.61
N SER A 45 9.00 -19.48 -6.09
CA SER A 45 8.38 -19.19 -7.38
C SER A 45 9.14 -18.11 -8.14
N LEU A 46 9.03 -18.14 -9.48
CA LEU A 46 9.67 -17.20 -10.41
C LEU A 46 9.06 -15.78 -10.37
N GLY A 47 8.23 -15.46 -9.38
CA GLY A 47 7.41 -14.26 -9.38
C GLY A 47 6.16 -14.41 -10.25
N GLY A 48 5.36 -13.34 -10.38
CA GLY A 48 4.16 -13.34 -11.23
C GLY A 48 2.96 -14.12 -10.69
N GLN A 49 3.12 -14.98 -9.68
CA GLN A 49 2.03 -15.71 -9.02
C GLN A 49 1.16 -14.84 -8.09
N GLY A 50 1.36 -13.52 -8.11
CA GLY A 50 0.47 -12.59 -7.43
C GLY A 50 -0.89 -12.56 -8.13
N ARG A 51 -1.96 -12.40 -7.35
CA ARG A 51 -3.31 -12.28 -7.92
C ARG A 51 -3.36 -11.05 -8.84
N HIS A 52 -3.83 -11.19 -10.07
CA HIS A 52 -3.94 -10.08 -11.02
C HIS A 52 -4.81 -8.93 -10.50
N GLU A 53 -4.52 -7.72 -10.97
CA GLU A 53 -5.33 -6.53 -10.74
C GLU A 53 -6.72 -6.73 -11.34
N LEU A 54 -7.74 -6.76 -10.49
CA LEU A 54 -9.12 -6.97 -10.93
C LEU A 54 -9.77 -5.67 -11.42
N VAL A 55 -9.27 -4.52 -10.96
CA VAL A 55 -9.84 -3.20 -11.26
C VAL A 55 -9.23 -2.71 -12.58
N PRO A 56 -10.02 -2.52 -13.66
CA PRO A 56 -9.48 -2.09 -14.95
C PRO A 56 -8.98 -0.63 -14.94
N PHE A 57 -9.54 0.20 -14.06
CA PHE A 57 -9.19 1.62 -13.85
C PHE A 57 -8.22 1.83 -12.68
N ALA A 58 -7.34 0.87 -12.43
CA ALA A 58 -6.48 0.88 -11.25
C ALA A 58 -5.52 2.09 -11.19
N LYS A 59 -5.04 2.55 -12.34
CA LYS A 59 -4.18 3.75 -12.42
C LYS A 59 -4.91 5.00 -11.94
N ASP A 60 -6.14 5.20 -12.41
CA ASP A 60 -6.94 6.39 -12.12
C ASP A 60 -7.40 6.41 -10.67
N LEU A 61 -7.83 5.26 -10.14
CA LEU A 61 -8.19 5.14 -8.73
C LEU A 61 -6.99 5.38 -7.80
N ASN A 62 -5.79 4.93 -8.18
CA ASN A 62 -4.57 5.24 -7.44
C ASN A 62 -4.20 6.74 -7.56
N ALA A 63 -4.34 7.35 -8.72
CA ALA A 63 -4.09 8.79 -8.91
C ALA A 63 -5.01 9.61 -7.98
N PHE A 64 -6.31 9.32 -7.98
CA PHE A 64 -7.28 9.91 -7.06
C PHE A 64 -6.85 9.77 -5.59
N MET A 65 -6.43 8.58 -5.17
CA MET A 65 -5.99 8.37 -3.79
C MET A 65 -4.75 9.21 -3.42
N ASN A 66 -3.80 9.39 -4.34
CA ASN A 66 -2.63 10.22 -4.08
C ASN A 66 -3.04 11.71 -4.05
N GLU A 67 -3.86 12.18 -4.98
CA GLU A 67 -4.34 13.57 -5.01
C GLU A 67 -5.07 13.97 -3.71
N VAL A 68 -6.01 13.12 -3.24
CA VAL A 68 -6.70 13.34 -1.96
C VAL A 68 -5.69 13.45 -0.82
N ARG A 69 -4.60 12.67 -0.84
CA ARG A 69 -3.59 12.68 0.23
C ARG A 69 -2.56 13.80 0.10
N GLU A 70 -2.25 14.25 -1.11
CA GLU A 70 -1.41 15.43 -1.37
C GLU A 70 -2.11 16.70 -0.88
N GLN A 71 -3.43 16.76 -0.98
CA GLN A 71 -4.23 17.84 -0.41
C GLN A 71 -4.46 17.70 1.10
N GLU A 72 -3.83 16.72 1.75
CA GLU A 72 -4.02 16.38 3.17
C GLU A 72 -5.49 16.10 3.54
N HIS A 73 -6.27 15.53 2.62
CA HIS A 73 -7.66 15.19 2.88
C HIS A 73 -7.83 13.79 3.45
N HIS A 74 -8.92 13.59 4.18
CA HIS A 74 -9.27 12.31 4.79
C HIS A 74 -9.68 11.30 3.71
N LEU A 75 -8.93 10.20 3.61
CA LEU A 75 -9.22 9.13 2.65
C LEU A 75 -9.72 7.88 3.39
N THR A 76 -10.80 7.27 2.90
CA THR A 76 -11.37 6.03 3.49
C THR A 76 -11.88 5.09 2.40
N HIS A 77 -12.26 3.85 2.77
CA HIS A 77 -12.86 2.91 1.83
C HIS A 77 -14.15 3.45 1.20
N THR A 78 -14.90 4.30 1.93
CA THR A 78 -16.10 4.97 1.41
C THR A 78 -15.75 5.86 0.23
N HIS A 79 -14.66 6.63 0.30
CA HIS A 79 -14.20 7.46 -0.81
C HIS A 79 -13.87 6.64 -2.05
N LEU A 80 -13.21 5.48 -1.89
CA LEU A 80 -12.95 4.56 -3.02
C LEU A 80 -14.26 4.03 -3.62
N ILE A 81 -15.24 3.69 -2.78
CA ILE A 81 -16.56 3.23 -3.25
C ILE A 81 -17.31 4.35 -3.97
N THR A 82 -17.29 5.57 -3.43
CA THR A 82 -17.90 6.74 -4.05
C THR A 82 -17.27 7.02 -5.40
N TYR A 83 -15.94 7.04 -5.50
CA TYR A 83 -15.24 7.19 -6.78
C TYR A 83 -15.68 6.15 -7.80
N MET A 84 -15.72 4.87 -7.42
CA MET A 84 -16.19 3.79 -8.30
C MET A 84 -17.66 3.97 -8.71
N LYS A 85 -18.53 4.42 -7.80
CA LYS A 85 -19.94 4.70 -8.12
C LYS A 85 -20.07 5.89 -9.07
N THR A 86 -19.24 6.91 -8.95
CA THR A 86 -19.33 8.13 -9.76
C THR A 86 -18.75 7.94 -11.16
N HIS A 87 -17.63 7.23 -11.28
CA HIS A 87 -16.89 7.14 -12.55
C HIS A 87 -16.98 5.78 -13.24
N HIS A 88 -17.32 4.71 -12.51
CA HIS A 88 -17.30 3.33 -13.01
C HIS A 88 -18.51 2.53 -12.51
N GLN A 89 -19.69 3.15 -12.51
CA GLN A 89 -20.91 2.58 -11.95
C GLN A 89 -21.29 1.25 -12.61
N ASP A 90 -21.25 1.19 -13.93
CA ASP A 90 -21.62 -0.01 -14.70
C ASP A 90 -20.73 -1.20 -14.31
N TRP A 91 -19.42 -0.97 -14.29
CA TRP A 91 -18.45 -1.98 -13.87
C TRP A 91 -18.69 -2.44 -12.42
N LEU A 92 -18.94 -1.51 -11.50
CA LEU A 92 -19.22 -1.84 -10.11
C LEU A 92 -20.52 -2.65 -9.98
N THR A 93 -21.53 -2.30 -10.77
CA THR A 93 -22.84 -2.97 -10.79
C THR A 93 -22.68 -4.41 -11.31
N ASP A 94 -22.03 -4.60 -12.45
CA ASP A 94 -21.75 -5.93 -13.02
C ASP A 94 -20.94 -6.80 -12.07
N TYR A 95 -19.90 -6.22 -11.45
CA TYR A 95 -19.09 -6.92 -10.46
C TYR A 95 -19.91 -7.41 -9.27
N LEU A 96 -20.87 -6.61 -8.79
CA LEU A 96 -21.73 -6.96 -7.66
C LEU A 96 -22.86 -7.93 -8.07
N ALA A 97 -23.43 -7.78 -9.27
CA ALA A 97 -24.46 -8.67 -9.81
C ALA A 97 -23.95 -10.12 -9.96
N ALA A 98 -22.66 -10.30 -10.23
CA ALA A 98 -22.02 -11.62 -10.26
C ALA A 98 -21.89 -12.30 -8.88
N LYS A 99 -22.39 -11.69 -7.79
CA LYS A 99 -22.30 -12.25 -6.42
C LYS A 99 -23.63 -12.88 -6.03
N LYS A 100 -23.55 -14.03 -5.34
CA LYS A 100 -24.72 -14.88 -5.03
C LYS A 100 -25.78 -14.23 -4.13
N THR A 101 -25.38 -13.30 -3.27
CA THR A 101 -26.25 -12.69 -2.26
C THR A 101 -25.77 -11.26 -2.00
N GLU A 102 -26.64 -10.38 -1.54
CA GLU A 102 -26.29 -9.00 -1.20
C GLU A 102 -25.20 -8.90 -0.12
N ASP A 103 -25.28 -9.72 0.94
CA ASP A 103 -24.26 -9.78 2.00
C ASP A 103 -22.85 -10.10 1.44
N ARG A 104 -22.77 -11.14 0.58
CA ARG A 104 -21.54 -11.46 -0.15
C ARG A 104 -21.09 -10.32 -1.07
N ALA A 105 -22.02 -9.59 -1.69
CA ALA A 105 -21.69 -8.44 -2.54
C ALA A 105 -21.04 -7.33 -1.71
N TYR A 106 -21.61 -7.01 -0.54
CA TYR A 106 -21.06 -6.04 0.42
C TYR A 106 -19.64 -6.43 0.85
N HIS A 107 -19.44 -7.65 1.33
CA HIS A 107 -18.12 -8.12 1.75
C HIS A 107 -17.11 -8.19 0.59
N SER A 108 -17.57 -8.56 -0.61
CA SER A 108 -16.71 -8.59 -1.81
C SER A 108 -16.27 -7.20 -2.25
N ARG A 109 -17.13 -6.18 -2.11
CA ARG A 109 -16.78 -4.77 -2.35
C ARG A 109 -15.77 -4.26 -1.34
N MET A 110 -15.97 -4.58 -0.06
CA MET A 110 -15.05 -4.18 1.00
C MET A 110 -13.65 -4.79 0.78
N ARG A 111 -13.60 -6.11 0.51
CA ARG A 111 -12.34 -6.82 0.21
C ARG A 111 -11.66 -6.31 -1.05
N LEU A 112 -12.42 -5.90 -2.06
CA LEU A 112 -11.88 -5.27 -3.27
C LEU A 112 -11.10 -4.00 -2.91
N CYS A 113 -11.74 -3.08 -2.17
CA CYS A 113 -11.10 -1.84 -1.73
C CYS A 113 -9.88 -2.10 -0.85
N GLN A 114 -9.99 -3.04 0.10
CA GLN A 114 -8.89 -3.42 1.00
C GLN A 114 -7.65 -3.89 0.25
N ARG A 115 -7.85 -4.82 -0.69
CA ARG A 115 -6.75 -5.36 -1.49
C ARG A 115 -6.15 -4.30 -2.41
N PHE A 116 -7.00 -3.41 -2.94
CA PHE A 116 -6.57 -2.34 -3.80
C PHE A 116 -5.62 -1.39 -3.07
N TYR A 117 -6.06 -0.79 -1.96
CA TYR A 117 -5.22 0.19 -1.27
C TYR A 117 -3.94 -0.46 -0.71
N GLN A 118 -4.00 -1.71 -0.23
CA GLN A 118 -2.81 -2.44 0.24
C GLN A 118 -1.79 -2.66 -0.88
N ARG A 119 -2.25 -3.01 -2.08
CA ARG A 119 -1.39 -3.19 -3.25
C ARG A 119 -0.65 -1.90 -3.60
N TYR A 120 -1.34 -0.77 -3.55
CA TYR A 120 -0.79 0.56 -3.81
C TYR A 120 -0.04 1.17 -2.61
N GLN A 121 0.33 0.34 -1.63
CA GLN A 121 1.10 0.75 -0.45
C GLN A 121 0.37 1.81 0.37
N PHE A 122 -0.94 1.67 0.56
CA PHE A 122 -1.69 2.43 1.55
C PHE A 122 -2.02 1.53 2.74
N SER A 123 -2.04 2.13 3.93
CA SER A 123 -2.37 1.47 5.19
C SER A 123 -3.36 2.32 5.97
N GLN A 124 -4.17 1.66 6.81
CA GLN A 124 -5.02 2.38 7.76
C GLN A 124 -4.15 2.98 8.86
N ARG A 125 -4.28 4.29 9.07
CA ARG A 125 -3.55 5.08 10.07
C ARG A 125 -4.53 5.93 10.87
N VAL A 126 -4.10 6.35 12.04
CA VAL A 126 -4.80 7.38 12.82
C VAL A 126 -4.53 8.72 12.13
N PRO A 127 -5.56 9.48 11.74
CA PRO A 127 -5.40 10.80 11.17
C PRO A 127 -4.81 11.73 12.24
N CYS A 128 -3.83 12.55 11.85
CA CYS A 128 -3.28 13.59 12.70
C CYS A 128 -3.80 14.94 12.21
N VAL A 129 -4.72 15.54 12.96
CA VAL A 129 -5.33 16.80 12.53
C VAL A 129 -4.30 17.92 12.62
N SER A 130 -4.05 18.62 11.51
CA SER A 130 -3.15 19.76 11.42
C SER A 130 -3.93 21.03 11.11
N LYS A 131 -3.53 22.15 11.73
CA LYS A 131 -4.11 23.48 11.45
C LYS A 131 -3.49 24.12 10.20
N VAL A 132 -2.29 23.67 9.83
CA VAL A 132 -1.44 24.24 8.78
C VAL A 132 -0.93 23.07 7.93
N LYS A 133 -0.82 23.27 6.62
CA LYS A 133 -0.29 22.26 5.70
C LYS A 133 1.18 21.95 6.01
N GLN A 134 1.64 20.74 5.68
CA GLN A 134 3.00 20.31 5.98
C GLN A 134 4.07 21.17 5.32
N ASP A 135 3.84 21.62 4.08
CA ASP A 135 4.81 22.44 3.37
C ASP A 135 5.00 23.80 4.05
N GLU A 136 3.91 24.45 4.44
CA GLU A 136 3.97 25.72 5.18
C GLU A 136 4.61 25.55 6.57
N LEU A 137 4.29 24.44 7.26
CA LEU A 137 4.94 24.12 8.54
C LEU A 137 6.45 23.90 8.39
N ARG A 138 6.90 23.28 7.30
CA ARG A 138 8.33 23.08 7.02
C ARG A 138 9.02 24.42 6.82
N ASP A 139 8.43 25.33 6.04
CA ASP A 139 8.99 26.65 5.78
C ASP A 139 9.10 27.49 7.06
N ILE A 140 8.08 27.44 7.93
CA ILE A 140 8.10 28.12 9.24
C ILE A 140 9.19 27.52 10.13
N HIS A 141 9.29 26.19 10.16
CA HIS A 141 10.29 25.48 10.96
C HIS A 141 11.72 25.81 10.51
N GLU A 142 12.00 25.82 9.21
CA GLU A 142 13.33 26.15 8.67
C GLU A 142 13.74 27.60 8.96
N LYS A 143 12.81 28.56 8.81
CA LYS A 143 13.04 29.96 9.18
C LYS A 143 13.33 30.08 10.67
N TYR A 144 12.49 29.48 11.51
CA TYR A 144 12.68 29.50 12.96
C TYR A 144 14.02 28.89 13.37
N ALA A 145 14.35 27.71 12.84
CA ALA A 145 15.61 27.03 13.12
C ALA A 145 16.81 27.88 12.71
N SER A 146 16.76 28.52 11.54
CA SER A 146 17.81 29.42 11.07
C SER A 146 18.02 30.62 12.01
N HIS A 147 16.93 31.27 12.41
CA HIS A 147 16.98 32.39 13.36
C HIS A 147 17.45 31.97 14.76
N PHE A 148 16.98 30.82 15.25
CA PHE A 148 17.35 30.28 16.54
C PHE A 148 18.85 29.97 16.59
N TRP A 149 19.35 29.21 15.62
CA TRP A 149 20.76 28.84 15.58
C TRP A 149 21.68 30.01 15.26
N ALA A 150 21.24 31.02 14.50
CA ALA A 150 22.01 32.24 14.34
C ALA A 150 22.25 32.97 15.68
N LYS A 151 21.28 32.93 16.60
CA LYS A 151 21.35 33.61 17.90
C LYS A 151 22.06 32.78 18.97
N PHE A 152 21.85 31.46 18.97
CA PHE A 152 22.30 30.56 20.02
C PHE A 152 23.40 29.57 19.55
N ALA A 153 24.07 29.85 18.43
CA ALA A 153 25.14 28.99 17.89
C ALA A 153 26.25 28.66 18.90
N THR A 154 26.56 29.59 19.80
CA THR A 154 27.63 29.45 20.80
C THR A 154 27.12 28.98 22.16
N THR A 155 25.81 28.87 22.34
CA THR A 155 25.19 28.39 23.58
C THR A 155 25.43 26.88 23.70
N ALA A 156 25.95 26.43 24.85
CA ALA A 156 26.14 25.02 25.09
C ALA A 156 24.78 24.31 25.13
N HIS A 157 24.68 23.11 24.56
CA HIS A 157 23.42 22.37 24.49
C HIS A 157 22.78 22.10 25.86
N VAL A 158 23.58 22.04 26.94
CA VAL A 158 23.09 21.86 28.31
C VAL A 158 22.26 23.05 28.82
N ASP A 159 22.48 24.24 28.26
CA ASP A 159 21.78 25.46 28.66
C ASP A 159 20.50 25.68 27.84
N ILE A 160 20.20 24.81 26.86
CA ILE A 160 19.00 24.88 26.04
C ILE A 160 17.98 23.89 26.60
N ILE A 161 16.97 24.43 27.29
CA ILE A 161 15.91 23.64 27.93
C ILE A 161 14.66 23.65 27.03
N ASN A 162 14.16 22.47 26.67
CA ASN A 162 12.86 22.34 26.00
C ASN A 162 11.74 22.37 27.04
N VAL A 163 10.72 23.19 26.81
CA VAL A 163 9.54 23.30 27.67
C VAL A 163 8.30 23.25 26.79
N ASP A 164 7.46 22.22 27.00
CA ASP A 164 6.18 22.08 26.33
C ASP A 164 5.14 21.49 27.28
N GLU A 165 3.87 21.71 26.96
CA GLU A 165 2.74 21.11 27.65
C GLU A 165 2.15 20.01 26.77
N THR A 166 2.08 18.79 27.29
CA THR A 166 1.43 17.67 26.62
C THR A 166 0.14 17.34 27.37
N SER A 167 -1.00 17.63 26.76
CA SER A 167 -2.31 17.21 27.28
C SER A 167 -2.50 15.70 27.10
N VAL A 168 -3.03 15.05 28.12
CA VAL A 168 -3.39 13.62 28.11
C VAL A 168 -4.88 13.49 27.83
N TYR A 169 -5.25 12.93 26.68
CA TYR A 169 -6.64 12.72 26.28
C TYR A 169 -7.07 11.26 26.49
N TYR A 170 -8.24 11.03 27.07
CA TYR A 170 -8.86 9.72 27.30
C TYR A 170 -10.05 9.43 26.36
N ASP A 171 -10.03 9.99 25.15
CA ASP A 171 -11.16 9.88 24.22
C ASP A 171 -11.20 8.58 23.43
N MET A 172 -12.35 8.33 22.81
CA MET A 172 -12.59 7.22 21.89
C MET A 172 -11.51 7.17 20.80
N PRO A 173 -10.93 5.98 20.50
CA PRO A 173 -9.81 5.88 19.59
C PRO A 173 -10.19 6.51 18.25
N PRO A 174 -9.35 7.43 17.71
CA PRO A 174 -9.71 8.19 16.54
C PRO A 174 -10.02 7.28 15.35
N GLY A 175 -10.89 7.78 14.46
CA GLY A 175 -11.21 7.12 13.20
C GLY A 175 -9.97 6.76 12.37
N LYS A 176 -10.13 5.96 11.32
CA LYS A 176 -9.00 5.52 10.48
C LYS A 176 -9.01 6.23 9.13
N THR A 177 -7.84 6.71 8.70
CA THR A 177 -7.59 7.21 7.34
C THR A 177 -6.67 6.27 6.58
N LEU A 178 -6.74 6.26 5.25
CA LEU A 178 -5.79 5.59 4.39
C LEU A 178 -4.63 6.54 4.08
N ALA A 179 -3.41 6.14 4.44
CA ALA A 179 -2.19 6.89 4.14
C ALA A 179 -1.15 5.99 3.49
N LYS A 180 -0.30 6.56 2.63
CA LYS A 180 0.80 5.84 2.01
C LYS A 180 1.71 5.25 3.10
N VAL A 181 2.20 4.04 2.92
CA VAL A 181 3.15 3.41 3.84
C VAL A 181 4.42 4.24 3.86
N GLY A 182 4.84 4.67 5.06
CA GLY A 182 5.96 5.61 5.23
C GLY A 182 5.59 7.08 4.99
N GLY A 183 4.37 7.37 4.53
CA GLY A 183 3.87 8.72 4.31
C GLY A 183 3.16 9.31 5.53
N SER A 184 2.80 10.59 5.40
CA SER A 184 2.07 11.35 6.42
C SER A 184 0.62 10.89 6.55
N SER A 185 0.13 10.81 7.79
CA SER A 185 -1.29 10.64 8.11
C SER A 185 -1.98 11.95 8.49
N LYS A 186 -1.35 13.10 8.22
CA LYS A 186 -1.95 14.40 8.52
C LYS A 186 -3.21 14.64 7.70
N VAL A 187 -4.19 15.29 8.34
CA VAL A 187 -5.45 15.70 7.71
C VAL A 187 -5.78 17.14 8.08
N ASP A 188 -6.41 17.87 7.17
CA ASP A 188 -6.93 19.20 7.44
C ASP A 188 -8.01 19.18 8.54
N LYS A 189 -7.97 20.18 9.42
CA LYS A 189 -8.93 20.37 10.52
C LYS A 189 -10.35 20.56 10.04
N SER A 190 -10.55 21.11 8.85
CA SER A 190 -11.88 21.28 8.24
C SER A 190 -12.63 19.95 8.04
N GLN A 191 -11.93 18.82 8.08
CA GLN A 191 -12.48 17.49 7.84
C GLN A 191 -12.54 16.61 9.10
N SER A 192 -12.22 17.17 10.28
CA SER A 192 -12.49 16.48 11.53
C SER A 192 -14.00 16.41 11.71
N THR A 193 -14.55 15.20 11.82
CA THR A 193 -15.94 15.02 12.25
C THR A 193 -16.10 15.67 13.62
N PRO A 194 -17.23 16.36 13.90
CA PRO A 194 -17.48 16.87 15.25
C PRO A 194 -17.56 15.65 16.17
N THR A 195 -16.69 15.58 17.16
CA THR A 195 -16.88 14.70 18.30
C THR A 195 -18.14 15.20 19.00
N ALA A 196 -19.20 14.39 18.98
CA ALA A 196 -20.44 14.65 19.71
C ALA A 196 -20.22 14.53 21.22
#